data_AF-A0A931YIW6-F1
#
_entry.id   AF-A0A931YIW6-F1
#
_cell.length_a   1.000
_cell.length_b   1.000
_cell.length_c   1.000
_cell.angle_alpha   90.00
_cell.angle_beta   90.00
_cell.angle_gamma   90.00
#
_symmetry.space_group_name_H-M   'P 1'
#
loop_
_entity.id
_entity.type
_entity.pdbx_description
1 polymer ?
#
loop_
_entity_poly.entity_id
_entity_poly.type
_entity_poly.pdbx_seq_one_letter_code
_entity_poly.pdbx_strand_id
1 'polypeptide(L)' 'GRVVRIGSSDEVLEEGLLEEVYGCPVRVEKSPASGRPVVMIRWPDADEGR' A
#
# COMPACT_ATOMS: atom_id res chain seq x y z
N GLY A 1 5.59 8.14 -17.69
CA GLY A 1 5.16 6.95 -16.93
C GLY A 1 6.02 5.79 -17.33
N ARG A 2 6.70 5.17 -16.36
CA ARG A 2 7.55 4.00 -16.54
C ARG A 2 6.95 2.86 -15.72
N VAL A 3 7.03 1.64 -16.23
CA VAL A 3 6.67 0.45 -15.45
C VAL A 3 7.70 0.26 -14.34
N VAL A 4 7.21 0.19 -13.10
CA VAL A 4 8.06 0.03 -11.90
C VAL A 4 8.32 -1.44 -11.60
N ARG A 5 7.28 -2.29 -11.66
CA ARG A 5 7.37 -3.73 -11.44
C ARG A 5 6.24 -4.46 -12.15
N ILE A 6 6.50 -5.69 -12.61
CA ILE A 6 5.50 -6.63 -13.13
C ILE A 6 5.70 -7.95 -12.37
N GLY A 7 4.61 -8.52 -11.87
CA GLY A 7 4.63 -9.76 -11.11
C GLY A 7 3.24 -10.11 -10.58
N SER A 8 3.17 -11.06 -9.67
CA SER A 8 1.96 -11.37 -8.92
C SER A 8 1.54 -10.21 -8.01
N SER A 9 0.30 -10.25 -7.53
CA SER A 9 -0.25 -9.21 -6.65
C SER A 9 0.61 -9.00 -5.39
N ASP A 10 1.17 -10.07 -4.83
CA ASP A 10 2.04 -10.02 -3.64
C ASP A 10 3.40 -9.38 -3.96
N GLU A 11 3.95 -9.62 -5.15
CA GLU A 11 5.24 -9.06 -5.56
C GLU A 11 5.16 -7.56 -5.91
N VAL A 12 4.00 -7.12 -6.39
CA VAL A 12 3.75 -5.72 -6.79
C VAL A 12 3.20 -4.87 -5.64
N LEU A 13 2.35 -5.43 -4.78
CA LEU A 13 1.73 -4.70 -3.67
C LEU A 13 2.56 -4.85 -2.40
N GLU A 14 3.85 -4.52 -2.48
CA GLU A 14 4.77 -4.52 -1.35
C GLU A 14 4.78 -3.15 -0.68
N GLU A 15 4.79 -3.09 0.65
CA GLU A 15 4.60 -1.86 1.43
C GLU A 15 5.63 -0.79 1.03
N GLY A 16 6.93 -1.11 1.07
CA GLY A 16 8.00 -0.15 0.75
C GLY A 16 7.95 0.35 -0.69
N LEU A 17 7.66 -0.54 -1.65
CA LEU A 17 7.47 -0.14 -3.05
C LEU A 17 6.30 0.83 -3.22
N LEU A 18 5.16 0.57 -2.56
CA LEU A 18 4.01 1.45 -2.64
C LEU A 18 4.28 2.79 -1.96
N GLU A 19 4.95 2.81 -0.81
CA GLU A 19 5.34 4.06 -0.14
C GLU A 19 6.26 4.92 -1.00
N GLU A 20 7.25 4.33 -1.68
CA GLU A 20 8.14 5.06 -2.59
C GLU A 20 7.38 5.65 -3.79
N VAL A 21 6.49 4.86 -4.40
CA VAL A 21 5.75 5.26 -5.61
C VAL A 21 4.66 6.29 -5.31
N TYR A 22 3.93 6.13 -4.20
CA TYR A 22 2.81 6.99 -3.83
C TYR A 22 3.23 8.16 -2.93
N GLY A 23 4.41 8.11 -2.30
CA GLY A 23 4.93 9.16 -1.44
C GLY A 23 4.15 9.33 -0.13
N CYS A 24 3.46 8.28 0.32
CA CYS A 24 2.67 8.28 1.55
C CYS A 24 2.84 6.96 2.31
N PRO A 25 2.64 6.96 3.64
CA PRO A 25 2.73 5.74 4.42
C PRO A 25 1.57 4.80 4.09
N VAL A 26 1.90 3.55 3.79
CA VAL A 26 0.98 2.52 3.32
C VAL A 26 1.00 1.35 4.32
N ARG A 27 -0.07 0.56 4.32
CA ARG A 27 -0.08 -0.75 4.96
C ARG A 27 -0.67 -1.77 4.01
N VAL A 28 0.01 -2.89 3.85
CA VAL A 28 -0.51 -4.02 3.08
C VAL A 28 -0.76 -5.20 4.00
N GLU A 29 -1.98 -5.71 4.02
CA GLU A 29 -2.37 -6.88 4.80
C GLU A 29 -3.00 -7.95 3.91
N LYS A 30 -2.93 -9.21 4.35
CA LYS A 30 -3.57 -10.31 3.65
C LYS A 30 -5.00 -10.49 4.13
N SER A 31 -5.96 -10.40 3.21
CA SER A 31 -7.37 -10.65 3.51
C SER A 31 -7.58 -12.11 3.94
N PRO A 32 -8.12 -12.38 5.14
CA PRO A 32 -8.41 -13.74 5.56
C PRO A 32 -9.56 -14.38 4.76
N ALA A 33 -10.45 -13.57 4.18
CA ALA A 33 -11.62 -14.05 3.43
C ALA A 33 -11.27 -14.46 1.98
N SER A 34 -10.28 -13.82 1.36
CA SER A 34 -9.96 -14.02 -0.06
C SER A 34 -8.50 -14.41 -0.33
N GLY A 35 -7.64 -14.33 0.68
CA GLY A 35 -6.19 -14.49 0.55
C GLY A 35 -5.50 -13.37 -0.25
N ARG A 36 -6.23 -12.36 -0.70
CA ARG A 36 -5.70 -11.26 -1.53
C ARG A 36 -5.08 -10.16 -0.66
N PRO A 37 -4.06 -9.45 -1.15
CA PRO A 37 -3.53 -8.26 -0.50
C PRO A 37 -4.58 -7.14 -0.46
N VAL A 38 -4.65 -6.44 0.66
CA VAL A 38 -5.48 -5.26 0.92
C VAL A 38 -4.54 -4.11 1.24
N VAL A 39 -4.68 -3.02 0.49
CA VAL A 39 -3.84 -1.82 0.64
C VAL A 39 -4.63 -0.76 1.41
N MET A 40 -4.01 -0.18 2.43
CA MET A 40 -4.56 0.90 3.24
C MET A 40 -3.55 2.05 3.30
N ILE A 41 -4.03 3.28 3.33
CA ILE A 41 -3.17 4.45 3.57
C ILE A 41 -3.21 4.74 5.06
N ARG A 42 -2.03 4.86 5.69
CA ARG A 42 -1.93 5.26 7.10
C ARG A 42 -2.01 6.78 7.18
N TRP A 43 -3.22 7.32 7.23
CA TRP A 43 -3.37 8.74 7.54
C TRP A 43 -2.90 8.97 8.98
N PRO A 44 -1.99 9.93 9.25
CA PRO A 44 -1.86 10.44 10.61
C PRO A 44 -3.26 10.93 11.01
N ASP A 45 -3.70 10.59 12.23
CA ASP A 45 -5.01 10.97 12.74
C ASP A 45 -5.32 12.42 12.34
N ALA A 46 -6.51 12.64 11.78
CA ALA A 46 -6.98 13.94 11.35
C ALA A 46 -7.33 14.83 12.58
N ASP A 47 -6.41 14.93 13.54
CA ASP A 47 -6.50 15.69 14.78
C ASP A 47 -5.40 16.76 14.89
N GLU A 48 -4.87 17.24 13.76
CA GLU A 48 -4.17 18.53 13.69
C GLU A 48 -4.89 19.44 12.69
N GLY A 49 -6.13 19.77 13.03
CA GLY A 49 -6.99 20.67 12.27
C GLY A 49 -8.08 21.27 13.14
N ARG A 50 -7.65 21.92 14.23
CA ARG A 50 -8.45 22.87 15.02
C ARG A 50 -8.94 24.04 14.16
#